data_AF-A0A6I2GQC9-F1
#
_entry.id   AF-A0A6I2GQC9-F1
#
_cell.length_a   1.000
_cell.length_b   1.000
_cell.length_c   1.000
_cell.angle_alpha   90.00
_cell.angle_beta   90.00
_cell.angle_gamma   90.00
#
_symmetry.space_group_name_H-M   'P 1'
#
loop_
_entity.id
_entity.type
_entity.pdbx_description
1 polymer ?
#
loop_
_entity_poly.entity_id
_entity_poly.type
_entity_poly.pdbx_seq_one_letter_code
_entity_poly.pdbx_strand_id
1 'polypeptide(L)'
;MLPVLLLVALAAEPRPFETTALSVDVDFTCRTHVTRSLVLTPETQALLEVPKGCPDAGRAWRLMLQCREGQCTGAVLAEAGSIARVHGPQGRLSVTPLAKEHPATLERLRVRVTSQQSLHVEAEDLRQRPLELRFHAAPYSVSYTVDTVMTEVPTPKRGSNARLVVQAERADLDHARVRVWNERQELLVERTLRFEEPVSLDCARSAGWCTGEAELSVREAHPR
;
A
#
# COMPACT_ATOMS: atom_id res chain seq x y z
N MET A 1 -37.38 23.76 27.54
CA MET A 1 -37.47 23.22 26.16
C MET A 1 -36.24 23.71 25.41
N LEU A 2 -35.27 22.82 25.14
CA LEU A 2 -34.05 23.14 24.39
C LEU A 2 -34.23 22.70 22.93
N PRO A 3 -33.94 23.54 21.93
CA PRO A 3 -33.98 23.13 20.54
C PRO A 3 -32.70 22.37 20.19
N VAL A 4 -32.87 21.14 19.70
CA VAL A 4 -31.79 20.33 19.12
C VAL A 4 -31.50 20.88 17.72
N LEU A 5 -30.33 21.51 17.56
CA LEU A 5 -29.78 21.87 16.26
C LEU A 5 -29.25 20.60 15.58
N LEU A 6 -30.02 20.09 14.62
CA LEU A 6 -29.60 19.03 13.70
C LEU A 6 -28.67 19.65 12.65
N LEU A 7 -27.36 19.48 12.80
CA LEU A 7 -26.39 19.76 11.74
C LEU A 7 -26.41 18.58 10.77
N VAL A 8 -27.12 18.76 9.65
CA VAL A 8 -27.01 17.84 8.50
C VAL A 8 -25.69 18.15 7.81
N ALA A 9 -24.68 17.30 8.03
CA ALA A 9 -23.47 17.30 7.24
C ALA A 9 -23.82 16.82 5.83
N LEU A 10 -23.88 17.74 4.87
CA LEU A 10 -23.89 17.41 3.45
C LEU A 10 -22.52 16.81 3.11
N ALA A 11 -22.44 15.48 3.12
CA ALA A 11 -21.32 14.78 2.52
C ALA A 11 -21.25 15.19 1.04
N ALA A 12 -20.20 15.91 0.65
CA ALA A 12 -20.00 16.31 -0.72
C ALA A 12 -19.93 15.05 -1.59
N GLU A 13 -20.86 14.93 -2.54
CA GLU A 13 -20.86 13.84 -3.49
C GLU A 13 -19.53 13.84 -4.25
N PRO A 14 -18.83 12.71 -4.30
CA PRO A 14 -17.52 12.61 -4.89
C PRO A 14 -17.64 12.92 -6.39
N ARG A 15 -16.97 13.97 -6.85
CA ARG A 15 -16.99 14.32 -8.26
C ARG A 15 -16.02 13.43 -9.01
N PRO A 16 -16.40 12.91 -10.19
CA PRO A 16 -15.48 12.16 -11.01
C PRO A 16 -14.29 13.04 -11.37
N PHE A 17 -13.11 12.42 -11.51
CA PHE A 17 -11.88 13.13 -11.85
C PHE A 17 -11.16 12.40 -12.98
N GLU A 18 -10.41 13.17 -13.75
CA GLU A 18 -9.55 12.60 -14.78
C GLU A 18 -8.23 12.15 -14.17
N THR A 19 -7.85 10.91 -14.44
CA THR A 19 -6.53 10.40 -14.10
C THR A 19 -5.85 9.83 -15.33
N THR A 20 -4.53 9.73 -15.28
CA THR A 20 -3.75 9.12 -16.35
C THR A 20 -3.71 7.61 -16.16
N ALA A 21 -4.34 6.86 -17.05
CA ALA A 21 -4.23 5.41 -17.10
C ALA A 21 -3.15 4.96 -18.11
N LEU A 22 -2.46 3.88 -17.78
CA LEU A 22 -1.44 3.23 -18.58
C LEU A 22 -2.01 1.91 -19.12
N SER A 23 -1.97 1.73 -20.43
CA SER A 23 -2.18 0.40 -21.01
C SER A 23 -0.86 -0.36 -20.97
N VAL A 24 -0.86 -1.53 -20.36
CA VAL A 24 0.35 -2.32 -20.11
C VAL A 24 0.17 -3.75 -20.59
N ASP A 25 1.08 -4.21 -21.43
CA ASP A 25 1.20 -5.62 -21.78
C ASP A 25 2.24 -6.29 -20.86
N VAL A 26 1.87 -7.44 -20.32
CA VAL A 26 2.72 -8.32 -19.53
C VAL A 26 2.88 -9.63 -20.27
N ASP A 27 4.09 -9.91 -20.73
CA ASP A 27 4.42 -11.11 -21.49
C ASP A 27 5.13 -12.14 -20.60
N PHE A 28 4.62 -13.36 -20.58
CA PHE A 28 5.26 -14.52 -19.99
C PHE A 28 5.88 -15.37 -21.10
N THR A 29 7.21 -15.38 -21.20
CA THR A 29 7.95 -16.14 -22.22
C THR A 29 8.41 -17.49 -21.65
N CYS A 30 7.47 -18.41 -21.45
CA CYS A 30 7.74 -19.74 -20.89
C CYS A 30 7.73 -20.82 -21.97
N ARG A 31 7.13 -22.01 -21.74
CA ARG A 31 6.91 -22.98 -22.82
C ARG A 31 5.96 -22.45 -23.90
N THR A 32 4.98 -21.67 -23.47
CA THR A 32 4.04 -20.94 -24.31
C THR A 32 4.21 -19.45 -24.05
N HIS A 33 4.12 -18.64 -25.10
CA HIS A 33 4.05 -17.19 -24.96
C HIS A 33 2.63 -16.79 -24.58
N VAL A 34 2.48 -16.07 -23.47
CA VAL A 34 1.18 -15.57 -23.00
C VAL A 34 1.30 -14.09 -22.71
N THR A 35 0.48 -13.27 -23.37
CA THR A 35 0.37 -11.83 -23.13
C THR A 35 -0.88 -11.52 -22.32
N ARG A 36 -0.75 -10.65 -21.32
CA ARG A 36 -1.85 -10.08 -20.56
C ARG A 36 -1.85 -8.57 -20.71
N SER A 37 -2.90 -8.02 -21.29
CA SER A 37 -3.10 -6.58 -21.39
C SER A 37 -3.90 -6.07 -20.20
N LEU A 38 -3.43 -4.98 -19.59
CA LEU A 38 -3.92 -4.40 -18.35
C LEU A 38 -4.09 -2.90 -18.53
N VAL A 39 -4.99 -2.31 -17.76
CA VAL A 39 -5.11 -0.85 -17.62
C VAL A 39 -4.79 -0.51 -16.17
N LEU A 40 -3.75 0.29 -15.96
CA LEU A 40 -3.24 0.69 -14.65
C LEU A 40 -3.39 2.20 -14.48
N THR A 41 -4.11 2.65 -13.46
CA THR A 41 -4.00 4.02 -12.96
C THR A 41 -2.83 4.11 -11.96
N PRO A 42 -2.35 5.33 -11.60
CA PRO A 42 -1.13 5.50 -10.80
C PRO A 42 -1.18 4.86 -9.41
N GLU A 43 -2.39 4.59 -8.91
CA GLU A 43 -2.63 4.03 -7.58
C GLU A 43 -3.21 2.60 -7.63
N THR A 44 -3.22 1.96 -8.79
CA THR A 44 -3.78 0.60 -8.92
C THR A 44 -2.70 -0.47 -9.01
N GLN A 45 -3.04 -1.64 -8.49
CA GLN A 45 -2.29 -2.87 -8.69
C GLN A 45 -3.12 -3.80 -9.56
N ALA A 46 -2.50 -4.38 -10.59
CA ALA A 46 -3.16 -5.44 -11.36
C ALA A 46 -2.74 -6.81 -10.86
N LEU A 47 -3.72 -7.67 -10.65
CA LEU A 47 -3.49 -9.08 -10.38
C LEU A 47 -2.97 -9.79 -11.64
N LEU A 48 -1.92 -10.56 -11.46
CA LEU A 48 -1.26 -11.37 -12.46
C LEU A 48 -1.23 -12.82 -11.99
N GLU A 49 -1.92 -13.70 -12.70
CA GLU A 49 -1.77 -15.14 -12.47
C GLU A 49 -0.68 -15.69 -13.39
N VAL A 50 0.31 -16.37 -12.82
CA VAL A 50 1.39 -17.00 -13.59
C VAL A 50 0.82 -18.16 -14.42
N PRO A 51 0.99 -18.15 -15.77
CA PRO A 51 0.40 -19.17 -16.63
C PRO A 51 0.91 -20.59 -16.34
N LYS A 52 0.05 -21.59 -16.59
CA LYS A 52 0.35 -23.04 -16.41
C LYS A 52 1.64 -23.52 -17.09
N GLY A 53 2.12 -22.83 -18.12
CA GLY A 53 3.33 -23.17 -18.87
C GLY A 53 4.64 -22.65 -18.26
N CYS A 54 4.59 -21.94 -17.13
CA CYS A 54 5.73 -21.33 -16.46
C CYS A 54 6.15 -22.12 -15.21
N PRO A 55 7.42 -22.01 -14.76
CA PRO A 55 7.91 -22.68 -13.55
C PRO A 55 7.09 -22.38 -12.29
N ASP A 56 6.54 -21.17 -12.17
CA ASP A 56 5.79 -20.70 -11.01
C ASP A 56 4.27 -20.66 -11.26
N ALA A 57 3.78 -21.54 -12.14
CA ALA A 57 2.36 -21.64 -12.53
C ALA A 57 1.38 -21.56 -11.35
N GLY A 58 0.30 -20.79 -11.54
CA GLY A 58 -0.78 -20.62 -10.56
C GLY A 58 -0.46 -19.67 -9.42
N ARG A 59 0.76 -19.12 -9.33
CA ARG A 59 1.05 -18.06 -8.36
C ARG A 59 0.33 -16.77 -8.73
N ALA A 60 -0.22 -16.12 -7.72
CA ALA A 60 -0.80 -14.79 -7.82
C ALA A 60 0.27 -13.74 -7.52
N TRP A 61 0.57 -12.91 -8.50
CA TRP A 61 1.43 -11.74 -8.39
C TRP A 61 0.63 -10.47 -8.59
N ARG A 62 1.18 -9.33 -8.19
CA ARG A 62 0.59 -8.02 -8.46
C ARG A 62 1.62 -7.13 -9.15
N LEU A 63 1.17 -6.38 -10.15
CA LEU A 63 1.99 -5.39 -10.84
C LEU A 63 1.51 -3.99 -10.47
N MET A 64 2.46 -3.15 -10.05
CA MET A 64 2.25 -1.72 -9.86
C MET A 64 3.23 -0.97 -10.76
N LEU A 65 2.75 0.07 -11.43
CA LEU A 65 3.55 0.86 -12.34
C LEU A 65 3.09 2.31 -12.36
N GLN A 66 4.05 3.23 -12.33
CA GLN A 66 3.83 4.66 -12.51
C GLN A 66 4.77 5.16 -13.60
N CYS A 67 4.30 6.06 -14.46
CA CYS A 67 5.15 6.71 -15.46
C CYS A 67 5.12 8.23 -15.27
N ARG A 68 6.29 8.85 -15.33
CA ARG A 68 6.48 10.29 -15.28
C ARG A 68 7.58 10.68 -16.26
N GLU A 69 7.31 11.70 -17.07
CA GLU A 69 8.32 12.28 -18.00
C GLU A 69 8.98 11.21 -18.90
N GLY A 70 8.18 10.25 -19.38
CA GLY A 70 8.64 9.18 -20.27
C GLY A 70 9.41 8.03 -19.59
N GLN A 71 9.63 8.10 -18.27
CA GLN A 71 10.21 7.03 -17.46
C GLN A 71 9.14 6.36 -16.62
N CYS A 72 9.19 5.04 -16.52
CA CYS A 72 8.30 4.27 -15.67
C CYS A 72 9.06 3.54 -14.58
N THR A 73 8.47 3.50 -13.40
CA THR A 73 8.98 2.78 -12.23
C THR A 73 7.84 2.00 -11.59
N GLY A 74 8.17 0.88 -10.97
CA GLY A 74 7.16 -0.02 -10.42
C GLY A 74 7.75 -1.24 -9.74
N ALA A 75 6.88 -2.19 -9.43
CA ALA A 75 7.26 -3.43 -8.77
C ALA A 75 6.32 -4.58 -9.14
N VAL A 76 6.87 -5.80 -9.09
CA VAL A 76 6.09 -7.03 -9.04
C VAL A 76 6.08 -7.51 -7.58
N LEU A 77 4.90 -7.78 -7.05
CA LEU A 77 4.68 -8.23 -5.68
C LEU A 77 4.14 -9.66 -5.67
N ALA A 78 4.61 -10.45 -4.71
CA ALA A 78 3.98 -11.69 -4.27
C ALA A 78 3.41 -11.50 -2.85
N GLU A 79 2.84 -12.55 -2.27
CA GLU A 79 2.27 -12.54 -0.91
C GLU A 79 3.26 -12.02 0.14
N ALA A 80 4.53 -12.41 0.06
CA ALA A 80 5.58 -11.97 0.99
C ALA A 80 6.12 -10.55 0.72
N GLY A 81 5.65 -9.86 -0.32
CA GLY A 81 6.07 -8.50 -0.70
C GLY A 81 6.71 -8.40 -2.08
N SER A 82 7.48 -7.34 -2.29
CA SER A 82 8.11 -7.07 -3.59
C SER A 82 9.17 -8.13 -3.94
N ILE A 83 9.05 -8.71 -5.13
CA ILE A 83 9.98 -9.74 -5.64
C ILE A 83 10.82 -9.23 -6.82
N ALA A 84 10.38 -8.16 -7.49
CA ALA A 84 11.14 -7.51 -8.55
C ALA A 84 10.82 -6.01 -8.64
N ARG A 85 11.82 -5.24 -9.07
CA ARG A 85 11.68 -3.84 -9.48
C ARG A 85 11.42 -3.77 -10.99
N VAL A 86 10.47 -2.93 -11.39
CA VAL A 86 10.21 -2.61 -12.79
C VAL A 86 10.70 -1.19 -13.05
N HIS A 87 11.54 -0.97 -14.06
CA HIS A 87 11.99 0.37 -14.41
C HIS A 87 12.39 0.47 -15.90
N GLY A 88 12.26 1.66 -16.48
CA GLY A 88 12.74 1.94 -17.83
C GLY A 88 11.91 2.96 -18.58
N PRO A 89 12.26 3.25 -19.84
CA PRO A 89 11.48 4.15 -20.68
C PRO A 89 10.12 3.55 -21.05
N GLN A 90 9.14 4.42 -21.32
CA GLN A 90 7.85 4.02 -21.92
C GLN A 90 8.10 3.16 -23.18
N GLY A 91 7.56 1.94 -23.20
CA GLY A 91 7.67 0.99 -24.31
C GLY A 91 8.54 -0.23 -24.04
N ARG A 92 9.55 -0.17 -23.16
CA ARG A 92 10.33 -1.37 -22.79
C ARG A 92 10.87 -1.26 -21.37
N LEU A 93 10.20 -1.95 -20.46
CA LEU A 93 10.58 -1.95 -19.06
C LEU A 93 11.46 -3.16 -18.74
N SER A 94 12.45 -2.91 -17.89
CA SER A 94 13.31 -3.93 -17.31
C SER A 94 12.72 -4.40 -16.00
N VAL A 95 12.56 -5.72 -15.85
CA VAL A 95 12.17 -6.37 -14.60
C VAL A 95 13.44 -6.93 -13.95
N THR A 96 13.78 -6.43 -12.76
CA THR A 96 14.99 -6.83 -12.03
C THR A 96 14.60 -7.49 -10.71
N PRO A 97 14.88 -8.79 -10.52
CA PRO A 97 14.64 -9.46 -9.25
C PRO A 97 15.37 -8.78 -8.08
N LEU A 98 14.74 -8.75 -6.90
CA LEU A 98 15.32 -8.11 -5.70
C LEU A 98 16.23 -9.04 -4.90
N ALA A 99 16.00 -10.35 -4.99
CA ALA A 99 16.76 -11.36 -4.26
C ALA A 99 17.57 -12.24 -5.21
N LYS A 100 18.72 -12.74 -4.72
CA LYS A 100 19.58 -13.66 -5.47
C LYS A 100 18.83 -14.95 -5.83
N GLU A 101 18.06 -15.47 -4.88
CA GLU A 101 17.06 -16.50 -5.12
C GLU A 101 15.71 -15.84 -5.38
N HIS A 102 15.11 -16.12 -6.54
CA HIS A 102 13.85 -15.52 -6.95
C HIS A 102 13.06 -16.48 -7.86
N PRO A 103 11.74 -16.27 -8.01
CA PRO A 103 10.93 -17.09 -8.91
C PRO A 103 11.48 -17.08 -10.34
N ALA A 104 11.74 -18.26 -10.90
CA ALA A 104 12.35 -18.42 -12.22
C ALA A 104 11.50 -17.79 -13.35
N THR A 105 10.20 -17.61 -13.12
CA THR A 105 9.31 -16.94 -14.07
C THR A 105 9.63 -15.44 -14.22
N LEU A 106 10.24 -14.78 -13.22
CA LEU A 106 10.60 -13.36 -13.32
C LEU A 106 11.61 -13.07 -14.44
N GLU A 107 12.57 -13.96 -14.66
CA GLU A 107 13.57 -13.83 -15.74
C GLU A 107 12.93 -13.86 -17.14
N ARG A 108 11.70 -14.38 -17.21
CA ARG A 108 10.92 -14.59 -18.44
C ARG A 108 9.74 -13.63 -18.56
N LEU A 109 9.60 -12.73 -17.58
CA LEU A 109 8.56 -11.72 -17.54
C LEU A 109 9.04 -10.47 -18.29
N ARG A 110 8.23 -9.97 -19.22
CA ARG A 110 8.45 -8.67 -19.84
C ARG A 110 7.24 -7.78 -19.62
N VAL A 111 7.50 -6.50 -19.39
CA VAL A 111 6.46 -5.49 -19.18
C VAL A 111 6.67 -4.37 -20.19
N ARG A 112 5.59 -3.99 -20.87
CA ARG A 112 5.58 -2.92 -21.86
C ARG A 112 4.39 -2.02 -21.66
N VAL A 113 4.65 -0.71 -21.58
CA VAL A 113 3.59 0.30 -21.69
C VAL A 113 3.28 0.50 -23.17
N THR A 114 2.03 0.27 -23.57
CA THR A 114 1.57 0.40 -24.96
C THR A 114 0.91 1.74 -25.24
N SER A 115 0.24 2.33 -24.25
CA SER A 115 -0.32 3.67 -24.37
C SER A 115 -0.52 4.33 -23.00
N GLN A 116 -0.75 5.63 -23.03
CA GLN A 116 -1.16 6.43 -21.88
C GLN A 116 -2.39 7.24 -22.30
N GLN A 117 -3.46 7.17 -21.52
CA GLN A 117 -4.72 7.84 -21.83
C GLN A 117 -5.34 8.47 -20.58
N SER A 118 -5.97 9.63 -20.74
CA SER A 118 -6.83 10.17 -19.68
C SER A 118 -8.05 9.28 -19.54
N LEU A 119 -8.25 8.74 -18.35
CA LEU A 119 -9.40 7.95 -17.98
C LEU A 119 -10.28 8.80 -17.06
N HIS A 120 -11.55 8.92 -17.42
CA HIS A 120 -12.55 9.46 -16.52
C HIS A 120 -12.88 8.35 -15.51
N VAL A 121 -12.55 8.58 -14.25
CA VAL A 121 -12.77 7.58 -13.23
C VAL A 121 -13.81 8.10 -12.25
N GLU A 122 -14.85 7.31 -12.07
CA GLU A 122 -15.79 7.49 -10.99
C GLU A 122 -14.99 7.40 -9.69
N ALA A 123 -15.08 8.44 -8.86
CA ALA A 123 -14.27 8.57 -7.66
C ALA A 123 -14.55 7.47 -6.60
N GLU A 124 -15.51 6.59 -6.83
CA GLU A 124 -15.73 5.37 -6.05
C GLU A 124 -14.82 4.20 -6.48
N ASP A 125 -14.43 4.12 -7.75
CA ASP A 125 -13.67 3.01 -8.33
C ASP A 125 -12.17 3.04 -8.00
N LEU A 126 -11.65 4.17 -7.50
CA LEU A 126 -10.25 4.37 -7.13
C LEU A 126 -9.99 4.67 -5.65
N ARG A 127 -11.00 4.63 -4.76
CA ARG A 127 -10.72 4.93 -3.35
C ARG A 127 -9.88 3.84 -2.70
N GLN A 128 -8.56 3.97 -2.79
CA GLN A 128 -7.73 3.60 -1.66
C GLN A 128 -8.14 4.52 -0.51
N ARG A 129 -8.96 4.00 0.39
CA ARG A 129 -9.29 4.74 1.61
C ARG A 129 -7.98 5.04 2.35
N PRO A 130 -7.82 6.25 2.92
CA PRO A 130 -6.66 6.57 3.74
C PRO A 130 -6.45 5.49 4.79
N LEU A 131 -5.20 5.15 5.08
CA LEU A 131 -4.93 4.18 6.13
C LEU A 131 -5.12 4.84 7.49
N GLU A 132 -5.73 4.11 8.41
CA GLU A 132 -5.88 4.50 9.80
C GLU A 132 -5.06 3.54 10.66
N LEU A 133 -4.07 4.08 11.36
CA LEU A 133 -3.25 3.36 12.31
C LEU A 133 -3.89 3.47 13.70
N ARG A 134 -4.17 2.33 14.32
CA ARG A 134 -4.85 2.23 15.62
C ARG A 134 -3.88 1.72 16.65
N PHE A 135 -3.80 2.43 17.77
CA PHE A 135 -3.07 1.99 18.96
C PHE A 135 -4.08 1.71 20.07
N HIS A 136 -4.05 0.50 20.62
CA HIS A 136 -4.84 0.10 21.78
C HIS A 136 -3.90 -0.24 22.92
N ALA A 137 -3.97 0.55 23.99
CA ALA A 137 -3.22 0.29 25.22
C ALA A 137 -4.06 0.81 26.38
N ALA A 138 -4.59 -0.06 27.22
CA ALA A 138 -5.51 0.34 28.30
C ALA A 138 -4.88 1.46 29.17
N PRO A 139 -5.60 2.57 29.42
CA PRO A 139 -7.02 2.85 29.13
C PRO A 139 -7.30 3.57 27.78
N TYR A 140 -6.32 3.68 26.90
CA TYR A 140 -6.37 4.49 25.69
C TYR A 140 -6.59 3.64 24.42
N SER A 141 -7.42 4.18 23.53
CA SER A 141 -7.50 3.75 22.15
C SER A 141 -7.45 5.00 21.29
N VAL A 142 -6.44 5.09 20.42
CA VAL A 142 -6.26 6.24 19.54
C VAL A 142 -6.04 5.78 18.12
N SER A 143 -6.52 6.59 17.19
CA SER A 143 -6.39 6.36 15.77
C SER A 143 -5.79 7.58 15.10
N TYR A 144 -4.88 7.35 14.16
CA TYR A 144 -4.29 8.38 13.33
C TYR A 144 -4.51 8.00 11.87
N THR A 145 -5.09 8.92 11.09
CA THR A 145 -5.02 8.80 9.65
C THR A 145 -3.56 9.04 9.26
N VAL A 146 -2.99 8.07 8.55
CA VAL A 146 -1.59 8.07 8.15
C VAL A 146 -1.51 8.03 6.63
N ASP A 147 -0.73 8.96 6.09
CA ASP A 147 -0.37 8.98 4.68
C ASP A 147 0.96 8.24 4.46
N THR A 148 1.42 8.14 3.22
CA THR A 148 2.69 7.48 2.86
C THR A 148 3.94 8.20 3.41
N VAL A 149 3.76 9.40 3.99
CA VAL A 149 4.83 10.22 4.56
C VAL A 149 5.00 9.91 6.05
N MET A 150 6.24 9.91 6.52
CA MET A 150 6.53 9.79 7.96
C MET A 150 5.81 10.89 8.74
N THR A 151 4.91 10.47 9.62
CA THR A 151 4.03 11.35 10.39
C THR A 151 4.37 11.23 11.87
N GLU A 152 4.61 12.34 12.55
CA GLU A 152 4.71 12.37 14.01
C GLU A 152 3.31 12.30 14.62
N VAL A 153 3.06 11.32 15.48
CA VAL A 153 1.80 11.17 16.20
C VAL A 153 2.01 11.35 17.71
N PRO A 154 1.20 12.21 18.37
CA PRO A 154 1.29 12.41 19.81
C PRO A 154 0.83 11.15 20.53
N THR A 155 1.53 10.72 21.57
CA THR A 155 1.06 9.58 22.37
C THR A 155 -0.06 9.99 23.34
N PRO A 156 -1.00 9.09 23.68
CA PRO A 156 -2.18 9.44 24.48
C PRO A 156 -1.91 9.68 25.98
N LYS A 157 -0.69 9.47 26.48
CA LYS A 157 -0.37 9.58 27.91
C LYS A 157 -0.32 11.05 28.34
N ARG A 158 -1.30 11.46 29.15
CA ARG A 158 -1.37 12.81 29.74
C ARG A 158 -0.10 13.13 30.52
N GLY A 159 0.60 14.20 30.14
CA GLY A 159 1.85 14.64 30.77
C GLY A 159 3.13 13.98 30.22
N SER A 160 3.01 13.10 29.21
CA SER A 160 4.15 12.64 28.43
C SER A 160 4.26 13.44 27.15
N ASN A 161 5.50 13.82 26.80
CA ASN A 161 5.82 14.39 25.48
C ASN A 161 6.27 13.32 24.48
N ALA A 162 6.15 12.03 24.84
CA ALA A 162 6.56 10.94 23.98
C ALA A 162 5.83 11.04 22.63
N ARG A 163 6.61 10.94 21.55
CA ARG A 163 6.12 10.92 20.17
C ARG A 163 6.51 9.60 19.52
N LEU A 164 5.63 9.13 18.66
CA LEU A 164 5.96 8.09 17.70
C LEU A 164 6.06 8.72 16.33
N VAL A 165 7.00 8.25 15.54
CA VAL A 165 6.99 8.50 14.11
C VAL A 165 6.40 7.26 13.46
N VAL A 166 5.42 7.46 12.59
CA VAL A 166 4.72 6.37 11.93
C VAL A 166 4.73 6.57 10.43
N GLN A 167 4.80 5.47 9.70
CA GLN A 167 4.59 5.44 8.27
C GLN A 167 3.76 4.21 7.95
N ALA A 168 2.70 4.38 7.18
CA ALA A 168 1.97 3.26 6.62
C ALA A 168 1.83 3.47 5.12
N GLU A 169 2.14 2.44 4.36
CA GLU A 169 1.94 2.41 2.92
C GLU A 169 1.12 1.18 2.56
N ARG A 170 0.16 1.33 1.66
CA ARG A 170 -0.63 0.19 1.20
C ARG A 170 0.30 -0.77 0.45
N ALA A 171 0.39 -2.00 0.93
CA ALA A 171 1.16 -3.06 0.27
C ALA A 171 0.30 -3.73 -0.81
N ASP A 172 -0.98 -3.95 -0.54
CA ASP A 172 -1.98 -4.45 -1.48
C ASP A 172 -3.43 -4.15 -1.03
N LEU A 173 -4.44 -4.82 -1.62
CA LEU A 173 -5.86 -4.61 -1.31
C LEU A 173 -6.20 -4.85 0.17
N ASP A 174 -5.51 -5.79 0.83
CA ASP A 174 -5.82 -6.21 2.20
C ASP A 174 -4.67 -5.98 3.18
N HIS A 175 -3.50 -5.51 2.70
CA HIS A 175 -2.30 -5.36 3.52
C HIS A 175 -1.71 -3.95 3.44
N ALA A 176 -1.11 -3.51 4.55
CA ALA A 176 -0.27 -2.32 4.62
C ALA A 176 1.08 -2.64 5.23
N ARG A 177 2.14 -2.05 4.67
CA ARG A 177 3.45 -2.03 5.30
C ARG A 177 3.49 -0.88 6.29
N VAL A 178 3.69 -1.24 7.56
CA VAL A 178 3.70 -0.32 8.68
C VAL A 178 5.10 -0.26 9.26
N ARG A 179 5.59 0.96 9.48
CA ARG A 179 6.83 1.25 10.18
C ARG A 179 6.55 2.21 11.32
N VAL A 180 7.08 1.90 12.50
CA VAL A 180 6.94 2.72 13.70
C VAL A 180 8.29 2.91 14.35
N TRP A 181 8.62 4.16 14.67
CA TRP A 181 9.84 4.54 15.38
C TRP A 181 9.49 5.30 16.65
N ASN A 182 10.36 5.21 17.66
CA ASN A 182 10.29 6.10 18.81
C ASN A 182 10.90 7.48 18.50
N GLU A 183 10.85 8.38 19.47
CA GLU A 183 11.43 9.73 19.39
C GLU A 183 12.94 9.77 19.13
N ARG A 184 13.66 8.67 19.40
CA ARG A 184 15.09 8.50 19.14
C ARG A 184 15.36 7.91 17.75
N GLN A 185 14.33 7.77 16.91
CA GLN A 185 14.37 7.11 15.60
C GLN A 185 14.75 5.62 15.67
N GLU A 186 14.58 4.96 16.81
CA GLU A 186 14.77 3.51 16.91
C GLU A 186 13.52 2.80 16.37
N LEU A 187 13.72 1.88 15.45
CA LEU A 187 12.64 1.11 14.83
C LEU A 187 12.00 0.15 15.84
N LEU A 188 10.72 0.35 16.11
CA LEU A 188 9.93 -0.47 17.00
C LEU A 188 9.25 -1.61 16.24
N VAL A 189 8.66 -1.29 15.08
CA VAL A 189 7.91 -2.21 14.22
C VAL A 189 8.24 -1.93 12.76
N GLU A 190 8.50 -2.99 11.98
CA GLU A 190 8.46 -2.98 10.52
C GLU A 190 7.84 -4.29 10.03
N ARG A 191 6.58 -4.22 9.59
CA ARG A 191 5.82 -5.40 9.14
C ARG A 191 4.84 -5.03 8.04
N THR A 192 4.57 -6.01 7.18
CA THR A 192 3.38 -6.00 6.32
C THR A 192 2.28 -6.66 7.14
N LEU A 193 1.24 -5.90 7.49
CA LEU A 193 0.10 -6.34 8.28
C LEU A 193 -1.11 -6.45 7.37
N ARG A 194 -1.92 -7.49 7.54
CA ARG A 194 -3.28 -7.51 7.01
C ARG A 194 -4.13 -6.47 7.76
N PHE A 195 -5.15 -5.91 7.11
CA PHE A 195 -6.05 -4.98 7.79
C PHE A 195 -6.72 -5.61 9.00
N GLU A 196 -6.78 -4.83 10.08
CA GLU A 196 -7.22 -5.22 11.43
C GLU A 196 -6.35 -6.30 12.11
N GLU A 197 -5.25 -6.75 11.50
CA GLU A 197 -4.29 -7.64 12.16
C GLU A 197 -3.52 -6.88 13.25
N PRO A 198 -3.59 -7.32 14.52
CA PRO A 198 -2.88 -6.67 15.61
C PRO A 198 -1.42 -7.13 15.65
N VAL A 199 -0.51 -6.20 15.96
CA VAL A 199 0.86 -6.49 16.34
C VAL A 199 1.17 -5.86 17.70
N SER A 200 1.78 -6.64 18.59
CA SER A 200 2.21 -6.13 19.90
C SER A 200 3.40 -5.19 19.75
N LEU A 201 3.33 -4.07 20.47
CA LEU A 201 4.38 -3.08 20.62
C LEU A 201 4.76 -3.00 22.10
N ASP A 202 6.02 -3.30 22.39
CA ASP A 202 6.57 -3.23 23.75
C ASP A 202 6.66 -1.77 24.21
N CYS A 203 5.88 -1.44 25.25
CA CYS A 203 5.81 -0.11 25.80
C CYS A 203 7.12 0.38 26.44
N ALA A 204 8.00 -0.53 26.86
CA ALA A 204 9.30 -0.15 27.40
C ALA A 204 10.19 0.51 26.33
N ARG A 205 10.05 0.08 25.06
CA ARG A 205 10.82 0.58 23.92
C ARG A 205 10.25 1.87 23.33
N SER A 206 8.99 2.18 23.63
CA SER A 206 8.27 3.33 23.09
C SER A 206 8.36 4.58 23.96
N ALA A 207 9.39 4.69 24.82
CA ALA A 207 9.52 5.76 25.81
C ALA A 207 8.37 5.79 26.86
N GLY A 208 7.75 4.63 27.13
CA GLY A 208 6.87 4.44 28.28
C GLY A 208 5.54 5.21 28.21
N TRP A 209 5.03 5.50 27.00
CA TRP A 209 3.70 6.10 26.84
C TRP A 209 2.56 5.15 27.22
N CYS A 210 2.82 3.85 27.28
CA CYS A 210 1.91 2.83 27.78
C CYS A 210 2.61 1.95 28.83
N THR A 211 1.87 1.01 29.42
CA THR A 211 2.38 0.02 30.38
C THR A 211 2.15 -1.39 29.85
N GLY A 212 3.18 -2.23 29.86
CA GLY A 212 3.10 -3.59 29.32
C GLY A 212 3.21 -3.60 27.80
N GLU A 213 2.15 -4.01 27.12
CA GLU A 213 2.08 -4.05 25.66
C GLU A 213 0.96 -3.13 25.15
N ALA A 214 1.19 -2.55 23.96
CA ALA A 214 0.17 -1.90 23.16
C ALA A 214 -0.10 -2.73 21.91
N GLU A 215 -1.34 -2.86 21.50
CA GLU A 215 -1.68 -3.41 20.19
C GLU A 215 -1.68 -2.31 19.14
N LEU A 216 -1.05 -2.59 18.02
CA LEU A 216 -1.04 -1.76 16.83
C LEU A 216 -1.78 -2.50 15.72
N SER A 217 -2.75 -1.86 15.07
CA SER A 217 -3.35 -2.39 13.85
C SER A 217 -3.54 -1.29 12.82
N VAL A 218 -3.71 -1.68 11.57
CA VAL A 218 -3.97 -0.77 10.45
C VAL A 218 -5.28 -1.14 9.79
N ARG A 219 -6.08 -0.16 9.41
CA ARG A 219 -7.34 -0.37 8.69
C ARG A 219 -7.56 0.71 7.65
N GLU A 220 -8.62 0.56 6.89
CA GLU A 220 -9.13 1.63 6.04
C GLU A 220 -9.94 2.64 6.86
N ALA A 221 -9.60 3.91 6.71
CA ALA A 221 -10.37 5.02 7.29
C ALA A 221 -11.80 4.96 6.77
N HIS A 222 -12.76 4.90 7.68
CA HIS A 222 -14.16 5.02 7.32
C HIS A 222 -14.51 6.50 7.11
N PRO A 223 -15.32 6.85 6.10
CA PRO A 223 -15.88 8.19 6.03
C PRO A 223 -16.68 8.45 7.31
N ARG A 224 -16.38 9.57 7.97
CA ARG A 224 -17.16 10.08 9.09
C ARG A 224 -18.43 10.76 8.60
#